data_AF-A0A382QE94-F1
#
_entry.id   AF-A0A382QE94-F1
#
_cell.length_a   1.000
_cell.length_b   1.000
_cell.length_c   1.000
_cell.angle_alpha   90.00
_cell.angle_beta   90.00
_cell.angle_gamma   90.00
#
_symmetry.space_group_name_H-M   'P 1'
#
loop_
_entity.id
_entity.type
_entity.pdbx_description
1 polymer ?
#
loop_
_entity_poly.entity_id
_entity_poly.type
_entity_poly.pdbx_seq_one_letter_code
_entity_poly.pdbx_strand_id
1 'polypeptide(L)'
;WGLGTGANDNGCNVAMMIDIARQMIKLDIKPKRTIRFALWNGEELGLYGSMAYTNKNESQLGNHIMAMSVDIGSGQITGFFTGGRPDILEATNKVIGEITELGPFTNIDIPLVGTDNFDFMMHGVGNLIGNHDPANYAPNYHAESDTYDKVDLKSLKINSAIVAAVTLGFANDLSLSLPRQSRKEIEELVKSTDLEQQMKSMMGIWDQWKEGKRGRQ
;
A
#
# COMPACT_ATOMS: atom_id res chain seq x y z
N TRP A 1 7.35 10.40 -15.64
CA TRP A 1 7.88 9.03 -15.47
C TRP A 1 8.73 8.51 -16.66
N GLY A 2 8.27 8.54 -17.92
CA GLY A 2 8.96 7.86 -19.04
C GLY A 2 10.36 8.34 -19.50
N LEU A 3 11.01 9.25 -18.78
CA LEU A 3 12.33 9.80 -19.13
C LEU A 3 13.50 9.07 -18.45
N GLY A 4 13.24 8.38 -17.34
CA GLY A 4 14.23 7.60 -16.59
C GLY A 4 14.06 6.09 -16.80
N THR A 5 14.49 5.31 -15.80
CA THR A 5 14.33 3.85 -15.78
C THR A 5 13.33 3.35 -14.73
N GLY A 6 12.68 4.25 -13.98
CA GLY A 6 11.67 3.90 -12.99
C GLY A 6 12.23 3.10 -11.83
N ALA A 7 13.43 3.44 -11.36
CA ALA A 7 14.16 2.62 -10.40
C ALA A 7 13.58 2.73 -8.98
N ASN A 8 13.39 3.96 -8.49
CA ASN A 8 12.67 4.22 -7.25
C ASN A 8 11.15 4.18 -7.45
N ASP A 9 10.66 4.47 -8.65
CA ASP A 9 9.25 4.53 -9.00
C ASP A 9 8.93 3.61 -10.20
N ASN A 10 8.63 2.33 -9.98
CA ASN A 10 8.66 1.60 -8.70
C ASN A 10 9.42 0.28 -8.78
N GLY A 11 10.48 0.23 -9.60
CA GLY A 11 11.25 -0.97 -9.86
C GLY A 11 11.86 -1.61 -8.60
N CYS A 12 12.32 -0.80 -7.64
CA CYS A 12 12.95 -1.30 -6.42
C CYS A 12 11.97 -2.03 -5.51
N ASN A 13 10.74 -1.52 -5.33
CA ASN A 13 9.75 -2.20 -4.50
C ASN A 13 9.12 -3.40 -5.21
N VAL A 14 9.01 -3.38 -6.55
CA VAL A 14 8.69 -4.60 -7.33
C VAL A 14 9.72 -5.70 -7.08
N ALA A 15 11.02 -5.37 -7.18
CA ALA A 15 12.09 -6.32 -6.90
C ALA A 15 12.05 -6.82 -5.45
N MET A 16 11.76 -5.94 -4.49
CA MET A 16 11.58 -6.30 -3.08
C MET A 16 10.42 -7.27 -2.88
N MET A 17 9.25 -7.03 -3.48
CA MET A 17 8.09 -7.92 -3.36
C MET A 17 8.37 -9.32 -3.95
N ILE A 18 9.05 -9.38 -5.09
CA ILE A 18 9.49 -10.65 -5.69
C ILE A 18 10.46 -11.37 -4.75
N ASP A 19 11.42 -10.66 -4.15
CA ASP A 19 12.38 -11.27 -3.24
C ASP A 19 11.72 -11.80 -1.96
N ILE A 20 10.78 -11.06 -1.36
CA ILE A 20 10.00 -11.52 -0.21
C ILE A 20 9.28 -12.83 -0.55
N ALA A 21 8.57 -12.87 -1.68
CA ALA A 21 7.88 -14.08 -2.12
C ALA A 21 8.84 -15.26 -2.33
N ARG A 22 9.97 -15.02 -2.99
CA ARG A 22 11.04 -16.00 -3.22
C ARG A 22 11.59 -16.55 -1.90
N GLN A 23 11.79 -15.68 -0.90
CA GLN A 23 12.33 -16.05 0.40
C GLN A 23 11.31 -16.83 1.24
N MET A 24 10.03 -16.44 1.22
CA MET A 24 8.97 -17.21 1.88
C MET A 24 8.87 -18.64 1.34
N ILE A 25 8.96 -18.82 0.02
CA ILE A 25 8.98 -20.15 -0.61
C ILE A 25 10.23 -20.93 -0.19
N LYS A 26 11.42 -20.32 -0.28
CA LYS A 26 12.69 -20.96 0.06
C LYS A 26 12.74 -21.43 1.51
N LEU A 27 12.09 -20.70 2.41
CA LEU A 27 12.04 -20.99 3.85
C LEU A 27 10.84 -21.85 4.27
N ASP A 28 10.03 -22.34 3.31
CA ASP A 28 8.80 -23.10 3.56
C ASP A 28 7.82 -22.41 4.54
N ILE A 29 7.73 -21.07 4.47
CA ILE A 29 6.83 -20.29 5.32
C ILE A 29 5.39 -20.51 4.85
N LYS A 30 4.54 -21.02 5.75
CA LYS A 30 3.12 -21.31 5.51
C LYS A 30 2.24 -20.43 6.40
N PRO A 31 1.84 -19.24 5.92
CA PRO A 31 0.94 -18.36 6.68
C PRO A 31 -0.46 -18.97 6.81
N LYS A 32 -1.20 -18.60 7.87
CA LYS A 32 -2.57 -19.09 8.09
C LYS A 32 -3.57 -18.51 7.08
N ARG A 33 -3.36 -17.28 6.61
CA ARG A 33 -4.10 -16.68 5.48
C ARG A 33 -3.26 -16.68 4.22
N THR A 34 -3.92 -16.72 3.07
CA THR A 34 -3.27 -16.57 1.77
C THR A 34 -2.66 -15.17 1.65
N ILE A 35 -1.38 -15.10 1.28
CA ILE A 35 -0.71 -13.86 0.89
C ILE A 35 -0.75 -13.76 -0.63
N ARG A 36 -1.10 -12.59 -1.16
CA ARG A 36 -1.05 -12.29 -2.60
C ARG A 36 -0.06 -11.17 -2.84
N PHE A 37 1.06 -11.48 -3.48
CA PHE A 37 1.96 -10.47 -4.04
C PHE A 37 1.38 -10.00 -5.37
N ALA A 38 1.14 -8.70 -5.50
CA ALA A 38 0.57 -8.10 -6.70
C ALA A 38 1.53 -7.03 -7.23
N LEU A 39 1.80 -7.11 -8.53
CA LEU A 39 2.60 -6.14 -9.28
C LEU A 39 1.68 -5.54 -10.32
N TRP A 40 1.26 -4.30 -10.11
CA TRP A 40 0.27 -3.64 -10.95
C TRP A 40 0.92 -2.99 -12.16
N ASN A 41 0.12 -2.78 -13.19
CA ASN A 41 0.50 -2.02 -14.36
C ASN A 41 -0.48 -0.86 -14.56
N GLY A 42 -0.04 0.23 -15.16
CA GLY A 42 -0.88 1.40 -15.40
C GLY A 42 -1.28 2.17 -14.15
N GLU A 43 -0.50 2.08 -13.07
CA GLU A 43 -0.56 2.96 -11.89
C GLU A 43 -0.54 4.43 -12.35
N GLU A 44 0.53 4.78 -13.07
CA GLU A 44 0.83 6.10 -13.64
C GLU A 44 -0.17 6.65 -14.65
N LEU A 45 -1.13 5.82 -15.08
CA LEU A 45 -2.19 6.19 -16.04
C LEU A 45 -3.55 6.34 -15.36
N GLY A 46 -3.62 6.18 -14.03
CA GLY A 46 -4.84 6.26 -13.25
C GLY A 46 -5.21 4.95 -12.54
N LEU A 47 -4.22 4.15 -12.15
CA LEU A 47 -4.36 2.91 -11.37
C LEU A 47 -5.18 1.83 -12.08
N TYR A 48 -4.96 1.65 -13.38
CA TYR A 48 -5.75 0.72 -14.18
C TYR A 48 -5.61 -0.74 -13.75
N GLY A 49 -4.43 -1.14 -13.29
CA GLY A 49 -4.18 -2.51 -12.83
C GLY A 49 -5.00 -2.87 -11.60
N SER A 50 -4.88 -2.08 -10.54
CA SER A 50 -5.63 -2.28 -9.30
C SER A 50 -7.14 -2.11 -9.51
N MET A 51 -7.58 -1.08 -10.24
CA MET A 51 -8.99 -0.88 -10.61
C MET A 51 -9.57 -2.09 -11.35
N ALA A 52 -8.88 -2.60 -12.37
CA ALA A 52 -9.35 -3.76 -13.12
C ALA A 52 -9.45 -5.00 -12.21
N TYR A 53 -8.49 -5.17 -11.30
CA TYR A 53 -8.49 -6.27 -10.36
C TYR A 53 -9.62 -6.18 -9.34
N THR A 54 -9.85 -5.02 -8.72
CA THR A 54 -10.91 -4.88 -7.71
C THR A 54 -12.29 -5.05 -8.33
N ASN A 55 -12.51 -4.49 -9.52
CA ASN A 55 -13.74 -4.68 -10.29
C ASN A 55 -13.99 -6.16 -10.60
N LYS A 56 -12.97 -6.87 -11.10
CA LYS A 56 -13.08 -8.30 -11.42
C LYS A 56 -13.36 -9.17 -10.19
N ASN A 57 -12.87 -8.77 -9.02
CA ASN A 57 -12.90 -9.58 -7.80
C ASN A 57 -13.84 -9.01 -6.73
N GLU A 58 -14.75 -8.09 -7.07
CA GLU A 58 -15.53 -7.33 -6.09
C GLU A 58 -16.27 -8.21 -5.07
N SER A 59 -16.85 -9.32 -5.53
CA SER A 59 -17.55 -10.30 -4.70
C SER A 59 -16.64 -11.04 -3.72
N GLN A 60 -15.35 -11.12 -4.02
CA GLN A 60 -14.34 -11.78 -3.19
C GLN A 60 -13.57 -10.82 -2.30
N LEU A 61 -13.67 -9.50 -2.52
CA LEU A 61 -12.94 -8.51 -1.72
C LEU A 61 -13.30 -8.57 -0.23
N GLY A 62 -14.46 -9.14 0.14
CA GLY A 62 -14.80 -9.42 1.55
C GLY A 62 -13.83 -10.38 2.25
N ASN A 63 -13.03 -11.14 1.50
CA ASN A 63 -12.00 -12.03 2.03
C ASN A 63 -10.62 -11.35 2.15
N HIS A 64 -10.47 -10.11 1.68
CA HIS A 64 -9.25 -9.33 1.83
C HIS A 64 -9.27 -8.60 3.16
N ILE A 65 -8.37 -8.99 4.06
CA ILE A 65 -8.22 -8.37 5.39
C ILE A 65 -7.45 -7.04 5.29
N MET A 66 -6.45 -7.00 4.41
CA MET A 66 -5.56 -5.86 4.27
C MET A 66 -5.02 -5.80 2.85
N ALA A 67 -4.91 -4.60 2.30
CA ALA A 67 -4.13 -4.27 1.12
C ALA A 67 -3.00 -3.32 1.55
N MET A 68 -1.75 -3.76 1.38
CA MET A 68 -0.57 -2.96 1.69
C MET A 68 0.14 -2.56 0.40
N SER A 69 0.43 -1.28 0.25
CA SER A 69 1.17 -0.72 -0.90
C SER A 69 2.49 -0.11 -0.45
N VAL A 70 3.54 -0.32 -1.25
CA VAL A 70 4.89 0.22 -1.00
C VAL A 70 5.40 0.79 -2.32
N ASP A 71 5.36 2.12 -2.41
CA ASP A 71 5.48 2.86 -3.67
C ASP A 71 6.05 4.28 -3.47
N ILE A 72 6.92 4.44 -2.47
CA ILE A 72 7.51 5.74 -2.11
C ILE A 72 9.04 5.58 -2.06
N GLY A 73 9.61 5.10 -3.17
CA GLY A 73 11.05 4.92 -3.32
C GLY A 73 11.67 3.88 -2.40
N SER A 74 12.97 4.05 -2.13
CA SER A 74 13.80 3.09 -1.38
C SER A 74 14.26 3.58 0.00
N GLY A 75 13.82 4.77 0.44
CA GLY A 75 14.07 5.27 1.79
C GLY A 75 13.53 4.28 2.84
N GLN A 76 14.09 4.29 4.06
CA GLN A 76 13.68 3.33 5.07
C GLN A 76 12.22 3.56 5.50
N ILE A 77 11.44 2.48 5.64
CA ILE A 77 10.09 2.54 6.19
C ILE A 77 10.17 2.88 7.68
N THR A 78 9.48 3.95 8.07
CA THR A 78 9.42 4.48 9.44
C THR A 78 8.04 4.31 10.07
N GLY A 79 7.13 3.59 9.43
CA GLY A 79 5.77 3.34 9.89
C GLY A 79 4.82 3.14 8.72
N PHE A 80 3.52 3.23 8.98
CA PHE A 80 2.49 3.07 7.96
C PHE A 80 1.40 4.13 8.09
N PHE A 81 0.85 4.55 6.95
CA PHE A 81 -0.43 5.24 6.91
C PHE A 81 -1.54 4.21 7.08
N THR A 82 -2.42 4.40 8.07
CA THR A 82 -3.42 3.39 8.48
C THR A 82 -4.84 3.68 8.01
N GLY A 83 -5.03 4.69 7.15
CA GLY A 83 -6.30 4.88 6.46
C GLY A 83 -7.35 5.71 7.21
N GLY A 84 -7.01 6.33 8.35
CA GLY A 84 -8.00 6.99 9.22
C GLY A 84 -8.96 5.98 9.84
N ARG A 85 -8.43 4.80 10.20
CA ARG A 85 -9.17 3.62 10.66
C ARG A 85 -8.54 3.15 11.98
N PRO A 86 -9.13 3.53 13.14
CA PRO A 86 -8.54 3.21 14.44
C PRO A 86 -8.31 1.71 14.69
N ASP A 87 -9.17 0.85 14.13
CA ASP A 87 -9.01 -0.61 14.18
C ASP A 87 -7.80 -1.11 13.38
N ILE A 88 -7.51 -0.48 12.24
CA ILE A 88 -6.30 -0.75 11.47
C ILE A 88 -5.06 -0.21 12.19
N LEU A 89 -5.15 0.98 12.79
CA LEU A 89 -4.06 1.54 13.59
C LEU A 89 -3.69 0.60 14.76
N GLU A 90 -4.68 0.14 15.53
CA GLU A 90 -4.47 -0.79 16.63
C GLU A 90 -3.83 -2.10 16.15
N ALA A 91 -4.37 -2.70 15.09
CA ALA A 91 -3.81 -3.91 14.50
C ALA A 91 -2.37 -3.72 14.02
N THR A 92 -2.08 -2.58 13.39
CA THR A 92 -0.75 -2.25 12.87
C THR A 92 0.23 -2.01 14.01
N ASN A 93 -0.16 -1.29 15.07
CA ASN A 93 0.65 -1.08 16.27
C ASN A 93 1.00 -2.41 16.95
N LYS A 94 0.04 -3.34 17.03
CA LYS A 94 0.29 -4.69 17.56
C LYS A 94 1.35 -5.42 16.76
N VAL A 95 1.22 -5.46 15.43
CA VAL A 95 2.19 -6.14 14.54
C VAL A 95 3.56 -5.48 14.59
N ILE A 96 3.61 -4.14 14.57
CA ILE A 96 4.84 -3.35 14.64
C ILE A 96 5.56 -3.51 15.97
N GLY A 97 4.82 -3.69 17.07
CA GLY A 97 5.38 -3.94 18.40
C GLY A 97 6.25 -5.20 18.48
N GLU A 98 6.05 -6.16 17.58
CA GLU A 98 6.85 -7.40 17.50
C GLU A 98 8.15 -7.24 16.70
N ILE A 99 8.37 -6.09 16.06
CA ILE A 99 9.52 -5.88 15.14
C ILE A 99 10.29 -4.58 15.42
N THR A 100 10.18 -4.03 16.62
CA THR A 100 10.77 -2.73 17.00
C THR A 100 12.30 -2.65 16.80
N GLU A 101 12.99 -3.79 16.73
CA GLU A 101 14.41 -3.87 16.41
C GLU A 101 14.74 -3.49 14.96
N LEU A 102 13.76 -3.52 14.05
CA LEU A 102 13.93 -3.15 12.64
C LEU A 102 13.91 -1.64 12.40
N GLY A 103 13.50 -0.84 13.40
CA GLY A 103 13.57 0.61 13.35
C GLY A 103 12.58 1.30 14.29
N PRO A 104 12.73 2.62 14.47
CA PRO A 104 11.68 3.41 15.09
C PRO A 104 10.47 3.46 14.16
N PHE A 105 9.29 3.13 14.69
CA PHE A 105 8.05 3.17 13.95
C PHE A 105 7.09 4.22 14.51
N THR A 106 6.54 5.04 13.63
CA THR A 106 5.47 5.98 13.90
C THR A 106 4.39 5.77 12.83
N ASN A 107 3.32 5.08 13.21
CA ASN A 107 2.16 4.95 12.34
C ASN A 107 1.38 6.28 12.32
N ILE A 108 0.83 6.62 11.16
CA ILE A 108 0.10 7.86 10.94
C ILE A 108 -1.34 7.49 10.57
N ASP A 109 -2.29 7.79 11.46
CA ASP A 109 -3.69 7.46 11.24
C ASP A 109 -4.42 8.52 10.44
N ILE A 110 -3.98 8.68 9.19
CA ILE A 110 -4.66 9.46 8.18
C ILE A 110 -4.82 8.60 6.93
N PRO A 111 -5.90 8.81 6.16
CA PRO A 111 -6.01 8.21 4.85
C PRO A 111 -5.05 8.90 3.87
N LEU A 112 -4.35 8.07 3.11
CA LEU A 112 -3.51 8.50 2.01
C LEU A 112 -3.90 7.70 0.78
N VAL A 113 -4.05 8.38 -0.34
CA VAL A 113 -4.25 7.79 -1.67
C VAL A 113 -3.27 8.46 -2.63
N GLY A 114 -2.80 7.69 -3.61
CA GLY A 114 -1.73 8.15 -4.50
C GLY A 114 -1.05 7.02 -5.26
N THR A 115 -1.43 5.77 -5.00
CA THR A 115 -0.98 4.57 -5.67
C THR A 115 -2.15 3.57 -5.76
N ASP A 116 -1.89 2.34 -6.20
CA ASP A 116 -2.83 1.23 -6.38
C ASP A 116 -3.64 0.85 -5.11
N ASN A 117 -3.34 1.47 -3.97
CA ASN A 117 -4.08 1.34 -2.73
C ASN A 117 -5.52 1.90 -2.85
N PHE A 118 -5.73 2.91 -3.70
CA PHE A 118 -6.98 3.66 -3.80
C PHE A 118 -8.20 2.77 -4.06
N ASP A 119 -8.14 1.89 -5.06
CA ASP A 119 -9.31 1.08 -5.43
C ASP A 119 -9.70 0.12 -4.31
N PHE A 120 -8.73 -0.44 -3.58
CA PHE A 120 -9.02 -1.24 -2.40
C PHE A 120 -9.72 -0.44 -1.30
N MET A 121 -9.23 0.78 -1.02
CA MET A 121 -9.84 1.69 -0.05
C MET A 121 -11.28 2.06 -0.46
N MET A 122 -11.52 2.36 -1.74
CA MET A 122 -12.86 2.71 -2.24
C MET A 122 -13.81 1.52 -2.36
N HIS A 123 -13.30 0.30 -2.26
CA HIS A 123 -14.11 -0.89 -2.00
C HIS A 123 -14.22 -1.22 -0.51
N GLY A 124 -13.63 -0.41 0.38
CA GLY A 124 -13.70 -0.51 1.84
C GLY A 124 -12.72 -1.49 2.46
N VAL A 125 -11.83 -2.11 1.68
CA VAL A 125 -10.81 -3.04 2.19
C VAL A 125 -9.82 -2.26 3.06
N GLY A 126 -9.38 -2.88 4.17
CA GLY A 126 -8.35 -2.29 5.02
C GLY A 126 -7.10 -1.93 4.21
N ASN A 127 -6.49 -0.79 4.52
CA ASN A 127 -5.46 -0.19 3.69
C ASN A 127 -4.23 0.17 4.53
N LEU A 128 -3.04 -0.15 4.02
CA LEU A 128 -1.76 0.29 4.56
C LEU A 128 -0.88 0.82 3.45
N ILE A 129 -0.18 1.93 3.72
CA ILE A 129 0.88 2.42 2.85
C ILE A 129 2.15 2.54 3.68
N GLY A 130 3.25 2.00 3.19
CA GLY A 130 4.57 2.21 3.81
C GLY A 130 4.87 3.70 3.89
N ASN A 131 5.14 4.23 5.09
CA ASN A 131 5.64 5.58 5.26
C ASN A 131 7.16 5.54 5.23
N HIS A 132 7.77 6.15 4.22
CA HIS A 132 9.22 6.13 4.03
C HIS A 132 9.87 7.42 4.51
N ASP A 133 11.12 7.34 4.98
CA ASP A 133 12.01 8.49 4.93
C ASP A 133 12.02 9.03 3.49
N PRO A 134 11.75 10.33 3.26
CA PRO A 134 11.74 10.91 1.91
C PRO A 134 13.00 10.63 1.10
N ALA A 135 14.15 10.45 1.75
CA ALA A 135 15.44 10.16 1.14
C ALA A 135 15.68 11.03 -0.12
N ASN A 136 15.93 10.40 -1.27
CA ASN A 136 16.07 11.08 -2.56
C ASN A 136 14.85 10.91 -3.48
N TYR A 137 13.69 10.50 -2.95
CA TYR A 137 12.54 10.15 -3.80
C TYR A 137 12.00 11.35 -4.58
N ALA A 138 11.52 12.40 -3.89
CA ALA A 138 10.83 13.51 -4.53
C ALA A 138 11.64 14.23 -5.64
N PRO A 139 12.97 14.46 -5.49
CA PRO A 139 13.77 15.06 -6.56
C PRO A 139 13.96 14.18 -7.80
N ASN A 140 13.82 12.85 -7.66
CA ASN A 140 13.98 11.90 -8.76
C ASN A 140 12.64 11.37 -9.30
N TYR A 141 11.56 11.53 -8.54
CA TYR A 141 10.22 11.11 -8.93
C TYR A 141 9.83 11.71 -10.29
N HIS A 142 9.40 10.84 -11.20
CA HIS A 142 9.02 11.17 -12.57
C HIS A 142 10.09 11.84 -13.42
N ALA A 143 11.36 11.81 -13.00
CA ALA A 143 12.47 12.48 -13.66
C ALA A 143 13.37 11.51 -14.43
N GLU A 144 14.18 12.06 -15.35
CA GLU A 144 15.23 11.32 -16.06
C GLU A 144 16.28 10.72 -15.11
N SER A 145 16.43 11.32 -13.93
CA SER A 145 17.37 10.88 -12.91
C SER A 145 16.89 9.67 -12.12
N ASP A 146 15.66 9.19 -12.32
CA ASP A 146 15.17 7.97 -11.68
C ASP A 146 15.85 6.72 -12.27
N THR A 147 17.01 6.42 -11.69
CA THR A 147 17.98 5.45 -12.17
C THR A 147 18.51 4.61 -11.02
N TYR A 148 19.03 3.42 -11.34
CA TYR A 148 19.41 2.41 -10.35
C TYR A 148 20.35 2.92 -9.26
N ASP A 149 21.27 3.84 -9.57
CA ASP A 149 22.20 4.42 -8.59
C ASP A 149 21.52 5.30 -7.53
N LYS A 150 20.25 5.66 -7.70
CA LYS A 150 19.45 6.36 -6.69
C LYS A 150 18.80 5.42 -5.67
N VAL A 151 18.81 4.12 -5.91
CA VAL A 151 18.22 3.14 -5.01
C VAL A 151 19.12 2.91 -3.80
N ASP A 152 18.62 3.18 -2.60
CA ASP A 152 19.30 2.80 -1.37
C ASP A 152 19.05 1.30 -1.07
N LEU A 153 19.99 0.47 -1.55
CA LEU A 153 19.93 -0.98 -1.35
C LEU A 153 20.02 -1.41 0.11
N LYS A 154 20.61 -0.59 1.00
CA LYS A 154 20.69 -0.92 2.43
C LYS A 154 19.31 -0.76 3.04
N SER A 155 18.66 0.39 2.82
CA SER A 155 17.31 0.66 3.29
C SER A 155 16.30 -0.30 2.67
N LEU A 156 16.42 -0.62 1.37
CA LEU A 156 15.53 -1.58 0.71
C LEU A 156 15.58 -2.99 1.31
N LYS A 157 16.74 -3.45 1.79
CA LYS A 157 16.86 -4.74 2.50
C LYS A 157 16.17 -4.71 3.87
N ILE A 158 16.25 -3.58 4.58
CA ILE A 158 15.54 -3.40 5.84
C ILE A 158 14.03 -3.35 5.58
N ASN A 159 13.60 -2.60 4.56
CA ASN A 159 12.20 -2.55 4.11
C ASN A 159 11.68 -3.94 3.75
N SER A 160 12.49 -4.77 3.08
CA SER A 160 12.11 -6.15 2.78
C SER A 160 11.78 -6.95 4.04
N ALA A 161 12.56 -6.79 5.11
CA ALA A 161 12.29 -7.46 6.38
C ALA A 161 11.02 -6.90 7.06
N ILE A 162 10.86 -5.57 7.08
CA ILE A 162 9.68 -4.89 7.64
C ILE A 162 8.41 -5.35 6.93
N VAL A 163 8.37 -5.25 5.60
CA VAL A 163 7.22 -5.63 4.77
C VAL A 163 6.88 -7.11 4.93
N ALA A 164 7.88 -7.99 4.94
CA ALA A 164 7.67 -9.42 5.15
C ALA A 164 7.07 -9.71 6.54
N ALA A 165 7.60 -9.08 7.58
CA ALA A 165 7.15 -9.28 8.95
C ALA A 165 5.73 -8.73 9.17
N VAL A 166 5.44 -7.52 8.68
CA VAL A 166 4.09 -6.94 8.73
C VAL A 166 3.08 -7.83 8.01
N THR A 167 3.43 -8.27 6.79
CA THR A 167 2.59 -9.19 6.00
C THR A 167 2.30 -10.47 6.78
N LEU A 168 3.33 -11.08 7.39
CA LEU A 168 3.17 -12.30 8.18
C LEU A 168 2.38 -12.08 9.47
N GLY A 169 2.52 -10.93 10.12
CA GLY A 169 1.74 -10.54 11.29
C GLY A 169 0.24 -10.56 10.98
N PHE A 170 -0.17 -9.81 9.95
CA PHE A 170 -1.56 -9.82 9.48
C PHE A 170 -2.00 -11.19 8.97
N ALA A 171 -1.15 -11.94 8.27
CA ALA A 171 -1.52 -13.22 7.71
C ALA A 171 -1.70 -14.32 8.78
N ASN A 172 -1.04 -14.21 9.94
CA ASN A 172 -1.05 -15.24 10.99
C ASN A 172 -1.94 -14.92 12.20
N ASP A 173 -2.36 -13.67 12.37
CA ASP A 173 -3.30 -13.30 13.42
C ASP A 173 -4.75 -13.48 12.99
N LEU A 174 -5.28 -14.70 13.19
CA LEU A 174 -6.67 -15.04 12.89
C LEU A 174 -7.71 -14.30 13.76
N SER A 175 -7.29 -13.63 14.83
CA SER A 175 -8.18 -12.83 15.67
C SER A 175 -8.52 -11.47 15.04
N LEU A 176 -7.71 -11.00 14.09
CA LEU A 176 -7.99 -9.75 13.37
C LEU A 176 -9.26 -9.87 12.54
N SER A 177 -10.23 -9.02 12.86
CA SER A 177 -11.47 -8.82 12.10
C SER A 177 -11.52 -7.37 11.63
N LEU A 178 -11.09 -7.15 10.39
CA LEU A 178 -11.09 -5.84 9.74
C LEU A 178 -12.13 -5.85 8.61
N PRO A 179 -13.43 -5.65 8.92
CA PRO A 179 -14.47 -5.71 7.92
C PRO A 179 -14.31 -4.58 6.90
N ARG A 180 -14.81 -4.84 5.69
CA ARG A 180 -14.89 -3.81 4.66
C ARG A 180 -15.83 -2.70 5.11
N GLN A 181 -15.41 -1.45 4.92
CA GLN A 181 -16.33 -0.32 5.00
C GLN A 181 -17.41 -0.40 3.92
N SER A 182 -18.60 0.05 4.29
CA SER A 182 -19.70 0.37 3.40
C SER A 182 -19.40 1.66 2.62
N ARG A 183 -20.14 1.89 1.52
CA ARG A 183 -20.06 3.14 0.77
C ARG A 183 -20.28 4.36 1.67
N LYS A 184 -21.26 4.27 2.59
CA LYS A 184 -21.57 5.35 3.54
C LYS A 184 -20.39 5.69 4.46
N GLU A 185 -19.72 4.70 5.03
CA GLU A 185 -18.55 4.92 5.89
C GLU A 185 -17.37 5.50 5.11
N ILE A 186 -17.18 5.10 3.85
CA ILE A 186 -16.17 5.69 2.97
C ILE A 186 -16.51 7.16 2.68
N GLU A 187 -17.77 7.48 2.40
CA GLU A 187 -18.21 8.87 2.19
C GLU A 187 -18.02 9.74 3.44
N GLU A 188 -18.24 9.18 4.63
CA GLU A 188 -17.95 9.85 5.90
C GLU A 188 -16.44 10.10 6.08
N LEU A 189 -15.59 9.11 5.76
CA LEU A 189 -14.14 9.26 5.76
C LEU A 189 -13.67 10.34 4.77
N VAL A 190 -14.22 10.36 3.56
CA VAL A 190 -13.90 11.38 2.54
C VAL A 190 -14.27 12.78 3.01
N LYS A 191 -15.42 12.94 3.69
CA LYS A 191 -15.89 14.24 4.22
C LYS A 191 -15.10 14.74 5.42
N SER A 192 -14.57 13.82 6.24
CA SER A 192 -13.87 14.15 7.49
C SER A 192 -12.36 14.33 7.32
N THR A 193 -11.84 14.11 6.11
CA THR A 193 -10.41 14.15 5.78
C THR A 193 -10.15 14.95 4.50
N ASP A 194 -8.90 15.00 4.06
CA ASP A 194 -8.48 15.65 2.82
C ASP A 194 -8.56 14.73 1.59
N LEU A 195 -9.12 13.52 1.73
CA LEU A 195 -9.24 12.55 0.64
C LEU A 195 -9.91 13.11 -0.62
N GLU A 196 -10.94 13.95 -0.50
CA GLU A 196 -11.56 14.59 -1.67
C GLU A 196 -10.53 15.42 -2.47
N GLN A 197 -9.64 16.14 -1.77
CA GLN A 197 -8.58 16.91 -2.43
C GLN A 197 -7.54 15.99 -3.08
N GLN A 198 -7.11 14.94 -2.38
CA GLN A 198 -6.19 13.94 -2.92
C GLN A 198 -6.77 13.30 -4.20
N MET A 199 -8.04 12.88 -4.18
CA MET A 199 -8.73 12.31 -5.33
C MET A 199 -8.89 13.28 -6.50
N LYS A 200 -9.11 14.57 -6.23
CA LYS A 200 -9.18 15.62 -7.26
C LYS A 200 -7.83 15.86 -7.93
N SER A 201 -6.73 15.69 -7.20
CA SER A 201 -5.38 15.75 -7.79
C SER A 201 -5.02 14.53 -8.64
N MET A 202 -5.80 13.46 -8.60
CA MET A 202 -5.52 12.21 -9.32
C MET A 202 -6.43 12.06 -10.54
N MET A 203 -5.97 12.46 -11.72
CA MET A 203 -6.48 12.02 -13.05
C MET A 203 -8.01 11.85 -13.20
N GLY A 204 -8.83 12.75 -12.63
CA GLY A 204 -10.30 12.68 -12.72
C GLY A 204 -10.95 11.54 -11.90
N ILE A 205 -10.21 10.92 -10.97
CA ILE A 205 -10.68 9.84 -10.11
C ILE A 205 -11.84 10.30 -9.22
N TRP A 206 -11.79 11.54 -8.72
CA TRP A 206 -12.88 12.13 -7.92
C TRP A 206 -14.24 12.01 -8.62
N ASP A 207 -14.33 12.45 -9.88
CA ASP A 207 -15.58 12.46 -10.62
C ASP A 207 -16.07 11.03 -10.88
N GLN A 208 -15.17 10.10 -11.22
CA GLN A 208 -15.51 8.69 -11.42
C GLN A 208 -16.08 8.05 -10.15
N TRP A 209 -15.49 8.32 -8.98
CA TRP A 209 -15.98 7.78 -7.72
C TRP A 209 -17.32 8.41 -7.30
N LYS A 210 -17.44 9.74 -7.45
CA LYS A 210 -18.65 10.50 -7.15
C LYS A 210 -19.83 10.07 -8.02
N GLU A 211 -19.60 9.78 -9.30
CA GLU A 211 -20.60 9.29 -10.25
C GLU A 211 -20.92 7.80 -10.11
N GLY A 212 -20.25 7.09 -9.18
CA GLY A 212 -20.46 5.66 -8.99
C GLY A 212 -19.87 4.78 -10.11
N LYS A 213 -18.92 5.30 -10.89
CA LYS A 213 -18.22 4.55 -11.94
C LYS A 213 -16.99 3.79 -11.41
N ARG A 214 -16.48 4.17 -10.25
CA ARG A 214 -15.28 3.57 -9.62
C ARG A 214 -15.48 3.40 -8.11
N GLY A 215 -15.04 2.26 -7.58
CA GLY A 215 -15.28 1.88 -6.19
C GLY A 215 -16.67 1.29 -5.95
N ARG A 216 -16.95 0.94 -4.69
CA ARG A 216 -18.21 0.32 -4.27
C ARG A 216 -19.40 1.27 -4.42
N GLN A 217 -20.55 0.72 -4.80
CA GLN A 217 -21.88 1.38 -4.78
C GLN A 217 -22.61 1.14 -3.45
#